data_AF-A0A2V7XFF6-F1
#
_entry.id   AF-A0A2V7XFF6-F1
#
_cell.length_a   1.000
_cell.length_b   1.000
_cell.length_c   1.000
_cell.angle_alpha   90.00
_cell.angle_beta   90.00
_cell.angle_gamma   90.00
#
_symmetry.space_group_name_H-M   'P 1'
#
loop_
_entity.id
_entity.type
_entity.pdbx_description
1 polymer ?
#
loop_
_entity_poly.entity_id
_entity_poly.type
_entity_poly.pdbx_seq_one_letter_code
_entity_poly.pdbx_strand_id
1 'polypeptide(L)'
;MPSGDDPVQKSQEFFGVFLKAKEFTEELLKENERLRFKLASLEASAGSGPQAPADERVRELEQRLQEVETRYRKVEEENKEFADRYIEIEEQNNNLANLYVASYQLHSTLDYREVIRIVQEIVINLIGAEAFHIFVVSDKTGQLELETSEGASAPVTTIGIGEG
;
A
#
# COMPACT_ATOMS: atom_id res chain seq x y z
N MET A 1 69.55 -42.35 60.89
CA MET A 1 68.80 -42.59 62.15
C MET A 1 67.33 -42.28 61.88
N PRO A 2 66.43 -43.26 61.76
CA PRO A 2 65.00 -43.01 61.66
C PRO A 2 64.36 -43.06 63.06
N SER A 3 63.68 -42.00 63.47
CA SER A 3 62.88 -41.97 64.69
C SER A 3 61.51 -42.62 64.41
N GLY A 4 61.12 -43.56 65.27
CA GLY A 4 59.95 -44.42 65.09
C GLY A 4 58.60 -43.69 65.26
N ASP A 5 57.64 -44.13 64.47
CA ASP A 5 56.21 -43.80 64.59
C ASP A 5 55.65 -44.30 65.93
N ASP A 6 55.16 -43.39 66.77
CA ASP A 6 54.51 -43.73 68.04
C ASP A 6 53.02 -44.11 67.80
N PRO A 7 52.62 -45.38 68.04
CA PRO A 7 51.26 -45.85 67.80
C PRO A 7 50.19 -45.14 68.65
N VAL A 8 50.57 -44.55 69.80
CA VAL A 8 49.64 -43.82 70.67
C VAL A 8 49.25 -42.48 70.03
N GLN A 9 50.20 -41.81 69.37
CA GLN A 9 49.97 -40.53 68.71
C GLN A 9 49.05 -40.69 67.48
N LYS A 10 49.27 -41.74 66.67
CA LYS A 10 48.36 -42.08 65.55
C LYS A 10 46.95 -42.42 66.02
N SER A 11 46.81 -43.10 67.16
CA SER A 11 45.49 -43.41 67.73
C SER A 11 44.75 -42.15 68.18
N GLN A 12 45.45 -41.18 68.78
CA GLN A 12 44.87 -39.89 69.17
C GLN A 12 44.47 -39.04 67.95
N GLU A 13 45.28 -39.01 66.91
CA GLU A 13 44.95 -38.34 65.64
C GLU A 13 43.73 -38.97 64.96
N PHE A 14 43.66 -40.31 64.93
CA PHE A 14 42.53 -41.05 64.37
C PHE A 14 41.24 -40.76 65.14
N PHE A 15 41.30 -40.70 66.47
CA PHE A 15 40.15 -40.36 67.30
C PHE A 15 39.67 -38.93 67.06
N GLY A 16 40.60 -37.99 66.87
CA GLY A 16 40.28 -36.60 66.50
C GLY A 16 39.61 -36.48 65.13
N VAL A 17 40.06 -37.25 64.12
CA VAL A 17 39.42 -37.30 62.80
C VAL A 17 38.03 -37.93 62.89
N PHE A 18 37.85 -38.98 63.69
CA PHE A 18 36.56 -39.64 63.87
C PHE A 18 35.53 -38.73 64.54
N LEU A 19 35.94 -37.97 65.56
CA LEU A 19 35.08 -36.96 66.19
C LEU A 19 34.66 -35.86 65.21
N LYS A 20 35.59 -35.33 64.41
CA LYS A 20 35.28 -34.35 63.37
C LYS A 20 34.34 -34.92 62.29
N ALA A 21 34.52 -36.18 61.91
CA ALA A 21 33.63 -36.84 60.95
C ALA A 21 32.21 -37.00 61.51
N LYS A 22 32.08 -37.29 62.82
CA LYS A 22 30.80 -37.33 63.51
C LYS A 22 30.13 -35.95 63.54
N GLU A 23 30.85 -34.92 63.96
CA GLU A 23 30.34 -33.53 64.00
C GLU A 23 29.88 -33.07 62.61
N PHE A 24 30.67 -33.35 61.57
CA PHE A 24 30.32 -33.03 60.19
C PHE A 24 29.05 -33.75 59.71
N THR A 25 28.87 -35.00 60.10
CA THR A 25 27.65 -35.76 59.76
C THR A 25 26.42 -35.17 60.45
N GLU A 26 26.55 -34.76 61.71
CA GLU A 26 25.47 -34.08 62.45
C GLU A 26 25.11 -32.72 61.83
N GLU A 27 26.09 -31.95 61.37
CA GLU A 27 25.87 -30.70 60.64
C GLU A 27 25.15 -30.94 59.30
N LEU A 28 25.60 -31.92 58.51
CA LEU A 28 24.95 -32.28 57.25
C LEU A 28 23.49 -32.70 57.45
N LEU A 29 23.18 -33.45 58.51
CA LEU A 29 21.80 -33.85 58.82
C LEU A 29 20.93 -32.63 59.16
N LYS A 30 21.43 -31.69 59.97
CA LYS A 30 20.73 -30.44 60.29
C LYS A 30 20.51 -29.57 59.05
N GLU A 31 21.53 -29.46 58.19
CA GLU A 31 21.45 -28.73 56.93
C GLU A 31 20.40 -29.37 56.01
N ASN A 32 20.37 -30.70 55.93
CA ASN A 32 19.40 -31.44 55.12
C ASN A 32 17.96 -31.21 55.60
N GLU A 33 17.71 -31.28 56.91
CA GLU A 33 16.40 -30.96 57.49
C GLU A 33 15.98 -29.52 57.20
N ARG A 34 16.90 -28.57 57.34
CA ARG A 34 16.65 -27.16 57.03
C ARG A 34 16.31 -26.95 55.55
N LEU A 35 17.02 -27.63 54.65
CA LEU A 35 16.77 -27.56 53.22
C LEU A 35 15.42 -28.19 52.87
N ARG A 36 15.07 -29.34 53.46
CA ARG A 36 13.74 -29.96 53.29
C ARG A 36 12.62 -29.02 53.74
N PHE A 37 12.79 -28.35 54.88
CA PHE A 37 11.81 -27.39 55.36
C PHE A 37 11.66 -26.18 54.42
N LYS A 38 12.78 -25.63 53.94
CA LYS A 38 12.77 -24.55 52.94
C LYS A 38 12.08 -24.99 51.65
N LEU A 39 12.39 -26.20 51.15
CA LEU A 39 11.77 -26.74 49.94
C LEU A 39 10.27 -26.88 50.13
N ALA A 40 9.81 -27.50 51.22
CA ALA A 40 8.40 -27.65 51.52
C ALA A 40 7.68 -26.29 51.66
N SER A 41 8.34 -25.28 52.25
CA SER A 41 7.78 -23.93 52.35
C SER A 41 7.68 -23.24 50.98
N LEU A 42 8.67 -23.43 50.10
CA LEU A 42 8.68 -22.88 48.75
C LEU A 42 7.64 -23.57 47.87
N GLU A 43 7.52 -24.89 47.96
CA GLU A 43 6.50 -25.67 47.25
C GLU A 43 5.09 -25.31 47.71
N ALA A 44 4.86 -25.11 49.00
CA ALA A 44 3.57 -24.63 49.52
C ALA A 44 3.23 -23.21 49.03
N SER A 45 4.24 -22.36 48.89
CA SER A 45 4.11 -20.99 48.36
C SER A 45 3.92 -20.97 46.84
N ALA A 46 4.54 -21.89 46.11
CA ALA A 46 4.47 -22.00 44.66
C ALA A 46 3.21 -22.74 44.18
N GLY A 47 2.72 -23.72 44.95
CA GLY A 47 1.50 -24.48 44.66
C GLY A 47 0.19 -23.74 44.90
N SER A 48 0.24 -22.48 45.35
CA SER A 48 -0.92 -21.65 45.71
C SER A 48 -1.04 -20.35 44.92
N GLY A 49 -0.19 -20.12 43.91
CA GLY A 49 -0.35 -19.02 42.95
C GLY A 49 -1.37 -19.37 41.86
N PRO A 50 -2.36 -18.51 41.54
CA PRO A 50 -3.39 -18.84 40.58
C PRO A 50 -2.83 -18.78 39.14
N GLN A 51 -2.24 -19.87 38.65
CA GLN A 51 -1.81 -20.01 37.26
C GLN A 51 -2.98 -20.23 36.29
N ALA A 52 -4.06 -20.88 36.74
CA ALA A 52 -5.25 -21.16 35.93
C ALA A 52 -5.96 -19.93 35.30
N PRO A 53 -6.20 -18.80 36.01
CA PRO A 53 -6.85 -17.63 35.41
C PRO A 53 -5.94 -16.86 34.45
N ALA A 54 -4.62 -16.99 34.55
CA ALA A 54 -3.69 -16.37 33.62
C ALA A 54 -3.72 -17.07 32.24
N ASP A 55 -3.76 -18.41 32.23
CA ASP A 55 -3.82 -19.20 30.99
C ASP A 55 -5.12 -19.00 30.21
N GLU A 56 -6.25 -18.88 30.92
CA GLU A 56 -7.55 -18.62 30.30
C GLU A 56 -7.61 -17.22 29.68
N ARG A 57 -6.99 -16.23 30.34
CA ARG A 57 -6.87 -14.86 29.81
C ARG A 57 -5.94 -14.78 28.60
N VAL A 58 -4.85 -15.53 28.60
CA VAL A 58 -3.95 -15.63 27.45
C VAL A 58 -4.68 -16.21 26.25
N ARG A 59 -5.44 -17.30 26.42
CA ARG A 59 -6.25 -17.89 25.33
C ARG A 59 -7.30 -16.94 24.79
N GLU A 60 -7.98 -16.20 25.67
CA GLU A 60 -8.96 -15.19 25.25
C GLU A 60 -8.30 -14.06 24.43
N LEU A 61 -7.12 -13.61 24.86
CA LEU A 61 -6.36 -12.58 24.14
C LEU A 61 -5.84 -13.09 22.79
N GLU A 62 -5.37 -14.34 22.71
CA GLU A 62 -4.96 -14.99 21.46
C GLU A 62 -6.11 -15.10 20.47
N GLN A 63 -7.30 -15.50 20.93
CA GLN A 63 -8.50 -15.55 20.08
C GLN A 63 -8.90 -14.16 19.57
N ARG A 64 -8.89 -13.15 20.45
CA ARG A 64 -9.19 -11.77 20.06
C ARG A 64 -8.15 -11.22 19.09
N LEU A 65 -6.87 -11.53 19.29
CA LEU A 65 -5.80 -11.14 18.38
C LEU A 65 -6.04 -11.75 16.99
N GLN A 66 -6.32 -13.05 16.94
CA GLN A 66 -6.60 -13.74 15.67
C GLN A 66 -7.84 -13.16 14.96
N GLU A 67 -8.88 -12.82 15.69
CA GLU A 67 -10.08 -12.18 15.13
C GLU A 67 -9.79 -10.78 14.58
N VAL A 68 -9.00 -9.98 15.30
CA VAL A 68 -8.56 -8.65 14.86
C VAL A 68 -7.66 -8.75 13.64
N GLU A 69 -6.69 -9.67 13.62
CA GLU A 69 -5.81 -9.90 12.48
C GLU A 69 -6.57 -10.35 11.23
N THR A 70 -7.60 -11.18 11.40
CA THR A 70 -8.44 -11.64 10.30
C THR A 70 -9.24 -10.48 9.72
N ARG A 71 -9.84 -9.65 10.58
CA ARG A 71 -10.56 -8.44 10.13
C ARG A 71 -9.62 -7.43 9.49
N TYR A 72 -8.42 -7.25 10.05
CA TYR A 72 -7.41 -6.35 9.50
C TYR A 72 -7.02 -6.76 8.09
N ARG A 73 -6.71 -8.05 7.87
CA ARG A 73 -6.40 -8.57 6.53
C ARG A 73 -7.54 -8.36 5.54
N LYS A 74 -8.79 -8.62 5.97
CA LYS A 74 -9.96 -8.38 5.12
C LYS A 74 -10.09 -6.91 4.71
N VAL A 75 -9.91 -5.99 5.66
CA VAL A 75 -9.95 -4.55 5.38
C VAL A 75 -8.79 -4.11 4.50
N GLU A 76 -7.62 -4.71 4.66
CA GLU A 76 -6.45 -4.45 3.82
C GLU A 76 -6.69 -4.91 2.37
N GLU A 77 -7.28 -6.09 2.18
CA GLU A 77 -7.71 -6.58 0.86
C GLU A 77 -8.79 -5.67 0.25
N GLU A 78 -9.83 -5.32 1.00
CA GLU A 78 -10.88 -4.39 0.54
C GLU A 78 -10.29 -3.03 0.16
N ASN A 79 -9.37 -2.47 0.96
CA ASN A 79 -8.68 -1.22 0.64
C ASN A 79 -7.86 -1.32 -0.64
N LYS A 80 -7.20 -2.45 -0.88
CA LYS A 80 -6.45 -2.67 -2.11
C LYS A 80 -7.39 -2.73 -3.32
N GLU A 81 -8.50 -3.44 -3.21
CA GLU A 81 -9.54 -3.46 -4.26
C GLU A 81 -10.13 -2.07 -4.52
N PHE A 82 -10.34 -1.26 -3.47
CA PHE A 82 -10.78 0.13 -3.62
C PHE A 82 -9.73 0.99 -4.33
N ALA A 83 -8.45 0.83 -4.01
CA ALA A 83 -7.37 1.55 -4.69
C ALA A 83 -7.31 1.18 -6.19
N ASP A 84 -7.40 -0.10 -6.53
CA ASP A 84 -7.41 -0.57 -7.92
C ASP A 84 -8.62 -0.01 -8.68
N ARG A 85 -9.81 -0.05 -8.07
CA ARG A 85 -11.02 0.54 -8.66
C ARG A 85 -10.94 2.07 -8.78
N TYR A 86 -10.25 2.74 -7.87
CA TYR A 86 -10.04 4.18 -7.94
C TYR A 86 -9.19 4.55 -9.16
N ILE A 87 -8.12 3.79 -9.42
CA ILE A 87 -7.29 3.95 -10.62
C ILE A 87 -8.13 3.73 -11.89
N GLU A 88 -8.95 2.68 -11.92
CA GLU A 88 -9.82 2.40 -13.07
C GLU A 88 -10.82 3.55 -13.32
N ILE A 89 -11.44 4.09 -12.26
CA ILE A 89 -12.36 5.22 -12.37
C ILE A 89 -11.62 6.48 -12.83
N GLU A 90 -10.41 6.73 -12.34
CA GLU A 90 -9.58 7.86 -12.78
C GLU A 90 -9.21 7.74 -14.26
N GLU A 91 -8.84 6.55 -14.73
CA GLU A 91 -8.60 6.26 -16.15
C GLU A 91 -9.87 6.48 -17.00
N GLN A 92 -11.02 5.98 -16.55
CA GLN A 92 -12.30 6.19 -17.23
C GLN A 92 -12.68 7.67 -17.29
N ASN A 93 -12.45 8.42 -16.21
CA ASN A 93 -12.72 9.85 -16.14
C ASN A 93 -11.79 10.63 -17.08
N ASN A 94 -10.49 10.32 -17.07
CA ASN A 94 -9.53 10.89 -17.99
C ASN A 94 -9.92 10.61 -19.46
N ASN A 95 -10.31 9.37 -19.77
CA ASN A 95 -10.81 9.01 -21.09
C ASN A 95 -12.06 9.81 -21.48
N LEU A 96 -13.02 9.99 -20.57
CA LEU A 96 -14.22 10.79 -20.81
C LEU A 96 -13.88 12.27 -21.03
N ALA A 97 -12.97 12.83 -20.24
CA ALA A 97 -12.49 14.20 -20.40
C ALA A 97 -11.78 14.38 -21.75
N ASN A 98 -10.94 13.43 -22.15
CA ASN A 98 -10.28 13.42 -23.46
C ASN A 98 -11.31 13.34 -24.59
N LEU A 99 -12.33 12.49 -24.46
CA LEU A 99 -13.39 12.35 -25.46
C LEU A 99 -14.28 13.60 -25.51
N TYR A 100 -14.50 14.27 -24.38
CA TYR A 100 -15.18 15.57 -24.32
C TYR A 100 -14.37 16.67 -24.99
N VAL A 101 -13.06 16.76 -24.73
CA VAL A 101 -12.16 17.72 -25.38
C VAL A 101 -12.10 17.47 -26.89
N ALA A 102 -11.99 16.21 -27.30
CA ALA A 102 -12.02 15.82 -28.72
C ALA A 102 -13.36 16.17 -29.36
N SER A 103 -14.49 15.87 -28.70
CA SER A 103 -15.83 16.24 -29.17
C SER A 103 -16.00 17.75 -29.26
N TYR A 104 -15.53 18.50 -28.26
CA TYR A 104 -15.54 19.96 -28.26
C TYR A 104 -14.65 20.54 -29.36
N GLN A 105 -13.46 19.98 -29.61
CA GLN A 105 -12.59 20.39 -30.71
C GLN A 105 -13.18 20.05 -32.08
N LEU A 106 -13.79 18.87 -32.23
CA LEU A 106 -14.50 18.43 -33.44
C LEU A 106 -15.78 19.25 -33.71
N HIS A 107 -16.44 19.76 -32.66
CA HIS A 107 -17.56 20.70 -32.80
C HIS A 107 -17.13 22.17 -32.87
N SER A 108 -15.93 22.50 -32.40
CA SER A 108 -15.29 23.81 -32.58
C SER A 108 -14.73 23.99 -34.00
N THR A 109 -14.61 22.91 -34.78
CA THR A 109 -14.49 22.92 -36.26
C THR A 109 -15.76 23.37 -37.00
N LEU A 110 -16.57 24.25 -36.39
CA LEU A 110 -17.55 25.09 -37.07
C LEU A 110 -17.27 26.58 -36.84
N ASP A 111 -16.02 26.97 -36.57
CA ASP A 111 -15.60 28.32 -37.00
C ASP A 111 -15.46 28.30 -38.53
N TYR A 112 -16.62 28.36 -39.18
CA TYR A 112 -16.78 28.48 -40.63
C TYR A 112 -15.79 29.50 -41.22
N ARG A 113 -15.49 30.59 -40.49
CA ARG A 113 -14.54 31.60 -40.94
C ARG A 113 -13.10 31.12 -40.93
N GLU A 114 -12.70 30.29 -39.96
CA GLU A 114 -11.36 29.69 -39.94
C GLU A 114 -11.18 28.71 -41.10
N VAL A 115 -12.20 27.92 -41.41
CA VAL A 115 -12.16 27.01 -42.57
C VAL A 115 -12.00 27.79 -43.87
N ILE A 116 -12.80 28.85 -44.08
CA ILE A 116 -12.68 29.70 -45.28
C ILE A 116 -11.29 30.35 -45.35
N ARG A 117 -10.75 30.85 -44.23
CA ARG A 117 -9.41 31.44 -44.16
C ARG A 117 -8.32 30.45 -44.56
N ILE A 118 -8.37 29.21 -44.03
CA ILE A 118 -7.40 28.15 -44.38
C ILE A 118 -7.49 27.83 -45.88
N VAL A 119 -8.69 27.75 -46.45
CA VAL A 119 -8.87 27.52 -47.89
C VAL A 119 -8.26 28.66 -48.70
N GLN A 120 -8.48 29.92 -48.32
CA GLN A 120 -7.85 31.07 -48.99
C GLN A 120 -6.30 30.98 -48.96
N GLU A 121 -5.73 30.65 -47.80
CA GLU A 121 -4.26 30.52 -47.66
C GLU A 121 -3.69 29.41 -48.55
N ILE A 122 -4.38 28.28 -48.68
CA ILE A 122 -3.95 27.18 -49.58
C ILE A 122 -3.99 27.65 -51.05
N VAL A 123 -5.05 28.33 -51.46
CA VAL A 123 -5.22 28.80 -52.85
C VAL A 123 -4.16 29.84 -53.21
N ILE A 124 -3.85 30.77 -52.31
CA ILE A 124 -2.82 31.80 -52.53
C ILE A 124 -1.42 31.19 -52.49
N ASN A 125 -1.08 30.47 -51.42
CA ASN A 125 0.32 30.12 -51.15
C ASN A 125 0.76 28.83 -51.83
N LEU A 126 -0.11 27.83 -51.96
CA LEU A 126 0.24 26.52 -52.51
C LEU A 126 -0.11 26.41 -53.99
N ILE A 127 -1.30 26.87 -54.37
CA ILE A 127 -1.73 26.83 -55.78
C ILE A 127 -1.14 28.01 -56.56
N GLY A 128 -0.90 29.15 -55.90
CA GLY A 128 -0.36 30.35 -56.54
C GLY A 128 -1.40 31.10 -57.36
N ALA A 129 -2.68 30.98 -57.02
CA ALA A 129 -3.73 31.69 -57.74
C ALA A 129 -3.78 33.17 -57.31
N GLU A 130 -3.59 34.07 -58.27
CA GLU A 130 -3.58 35.52 -58.02
C GLU A 130 -4.99 36.13 -57.89
N ALA A 131 -6.03 35.45 -58.43
CA ALA A 131 -7.42 35.85 -58.29
C ALA A 131 -8.35 34.63 -58.26
N PHE A 132 -9.30 34.61 -57.32
CA PHE A 132 -10.28 33.53 -57.16
C PHE A 132 -11.51 33.98 -56.36
N HIS A 133 -12.58 33.18 -56.45
CA HIS A 133 -13.85 33.40 -55.74
C HIS A 133 -14.28 32.08 -55.09
N ILE A 134 -14.71 32.14 -53.82
CA ILE A 134 -15.26 30.99 -53.11
C ILE A 134 -16.77 31.17 -53.03
N PHE A 135 -17.52 30.18 -53.51
CA PHE A 135 -18.97 30.12 -53.40
C PHE A 135 -19.37 28.98 -52.47
N VAL A 136 -20.40 29.20 -51.66
CA VAL A 136 -20.96 28.22 -50.73
C VAL A 136 -22.44 28.06 -51.00
N VAL A 137 -22.95 26.83 -50.93
CA VAL A 137 -24.37 26.56 -51.12
C VAL A 137 -25.15 27.11 -49.92
N SER A 138 -26.11 27.97 -50.19
CA SER A 138 -27.01 28.50 -49.17
C SER A 138 -28.15 27.54 -48.91
N ASP A 139 -28.29 27.08 -47.66
CA ASP A 139 -29.37 26.19 -47.24
C ASP A 139 -30.77 26.82 -47.39
N LYS A 140 -30.86 28.15 -47.51
CA LYS A 140 -32.13 28.88 -47.63
C LYS A 140 -32.62 29.00 -49.06
N THR A 141 -31.70 29.28 -49.98
CA THR A 141 -32.01 29.55 -51.39
C THR A 141 -31.72 28.33 -52.28
N GLY A 142 -30.90 27.40 -51.79
CA GLY A 142 -30.38 26.27 -52.57
C GLY A 142 -29.45 26.71 -53.69
N GLN A 143 -28.92 27.94 -53.65
CA GLN A 143 -28.05 28.51 -54.67
C GLN A 143 -26.62 28.64 -54.14
N LEU A 144 -25.65 28.71 -55.05
CA LEU A 144 -24.27 29.05 -54.71
C LEU A 144 -24.19 30.55 -54.45
N GLU A 145 -23.92 30.97 -53.23
CA GLU A 145 -23.73 32.36 -52.83
C GLU A 145 -22.24 32.65 -52.63
N LEU A 146 -21.81 33.83 -53.05
CA LEU A 146 -20.42 34.25 -52.93
C LEU A 146 -20.04 34.47 -51.46
N GLU A 147 -19.05 33.73 -50.99
CA GLU A 147 -18.51 33.87 -49.64
C GLU A 147 -17.35 34.86 -49.58
N THR A 148 -16.39 34.76 -50.51
CA THR A 148 -15.24 35.67 -50.56
C THR A 148 -14.66 35.79 -51.97
N SER A 149 -13.94 36.88 -52.22
CA SER A 149 -13.26 37.19 -53.48
C SER A 149 -11.89 37.79 -53.21
N GLU A 150 -10.88 37.28 -53.91
CA GLU A 150 -9.49 37.75 -53.81
C GLU A 150 -8.96 38.11 -55.19
N GLY A 151 -8.14 39.17 -55.27
CA GLY A 151 -7.45 39.61 -56.49
C GLY A 151 -8.33 40.29 -57.56
N ALA A 152 -9.64 40.08 -57.54
CA ALA A 152 -10.59 40.72 -58.45
C ALA A 152 -12.01 40.78 -57.83
N SER A 153 -12.87 41.64 -58.37
CA SER A 153 -14.30 41.61 -58.05
C SER A 153 -14.96 40.40 -58.70
N ALA A 154 -15.80 39.68 -57.95
CA ALA A 154 -16.62 38.63 -58.53
C ALA A 154 -17.57 39.21 -59.59
N PRO A 155 -17.71 38.55 -60.75
CA PRO A 155 -18.65 38.98 -61.79
C PRO A 155 -20.12 38.73 -61.39
N VAL A 156 -20.36 37.78 -60.49
CA VAL A 156 -21.70 37.41 -59.99
C VAL A 156 -21.59 37.04 -58.52
N THR A 157 -22.63 37.36 -57.74
CA THR A 157 -22.70 37.05 -56.30
C THR A 157 -23.52 35.81 -55.98
N THR A 158 -24.27 35.28 -56.97
CA THR A 158 -25.12 34.09 -56.80
C THR A 158 -25.18 33.31 -58.12
N ILE A 159 -25.11 31.98 -58.04
CA ILE A 159 -25.10 31.08 -59.21
C ILE A 159 -26.10 29.93 -58.99
N GLY A 160 -26.86 29.61 -60.05
CA GLY A 160 -27.73 28.44 -60.19
C GLY A 160 -27.00 27.11 -59.92
N ILE A 161 -27.50 26.24 -59.04
CA ILE A 161 -26.98 24.85 -59.00
C ILE A 161 -27.29 24.16 -60.34
N GLY A 162 -26.24 23.73 -61.04
CA GLY A 162 -26.35 23.06 -62.34
C GLY A 162 -26.26 23.99 -63.56
N GLU A 163 -26.03 25.29 -63.36
CA GLU A 163 -25.83 26.28 -64.44
C GLU A 163 -24.33 26.58 -64.72
N GLY A 164 -23.43 25.69 -64.31
CA GLY A 164 -21.98 25.80 -64.52
C GLY A 164 -21.49 25.21 -65.83
#